data_AF-A0AAE0NDA9-F1
#
_entry.id   AF-A0AAE0NDA9-F1
#
_cell.length_a   1.000
_cell.length_b   1.000
_cell.length_c   1.000
_cell.angle_alpha   90.00
_cell.angle_beta   90.00
_cell.angle_gamma   90.00
#
_symmetry.space_group_name_H-M   'P 1'
#
loop_
_entity.id
_entity.type
_entity.pdbx_description
1 polymer ?
#
loop_
_entity_poly.entity_id
_entity_poly.type
_entity_poly.pdbx_seq_one_letter_code
_entity_poly.pdbx_strand_id
1 'polypeptide(L)'
;MSIASPLPTFYAQQMLGLHGRYGLTDNAKTLLRAYDDWKIGRIDQDELGRIVRMSTNMRAAITDTITKCAAAMRSRPAEIKNCVDIIQACTDILGLADRPPSVEGFPFLKLPAEVRRNVYEHLTLKSTSGIVATPKKSRCSCAAYTPPAFWPVRPLDMALAQASSKLRDEFLGFIYARYPFHFTCTCDLLYRLKANEFLRMTLNSVRVHWTGPESDKAFLVLAKCPMLKELDVIISKSTTSKLSKRETELRPWFTAQKPARITDALGMDELLLIRGLETVTVTHLLARQGARRSDEDRASMSALLNAKLKLPREEGSSESDSDKDDEMDM
;
A
#
# COMPACT_ATOMS: atom_id res chain seq x y z
N MET A 1 -38.57 9.80 -39.72
CA MET A 1 -37.50 10.60 -39.08
C MET A 1 -38.14 11.87 -38.54
N SER A 2 -38.44 11.92 -37.24
CA SER A 2 -39.03 13.10 -36.59
C SER A 2 -37.90 14.04 -36.18
N ILE A 3 -37.87 15.25 -36.75
CA ILE A 3 -36.92 16.30 -36.40
C ILE A 3 -37.36 16.88 -35.07
N ALA A 4 -36.77 16.37 -33.96
CA ALA A 4 -36.95 16.98 -32.65
C ALA A 4 -36.30 18.37 -32.66
N SER A 5 -37.06 19.39 -32.31
CA SER A 5 -36.54 20.73 -32.02
C SER A 5 -35.41 20.64 -30.99
N PRO A 6 -34.30 21.39 -31.14
CA PRO A 6 -33.21 21.35 -30.18
C PRO A 6 -33.73 21.77 -28.80
N LEU A 7 -33.63 20.87 -27.82
CA LEU A 7 -33.87 21.17 -26.41
C LEU A 7 -32.99 22.36 -26.00
N PRO A 8 -33.51 23.34 -25.23
CA PRO A 8 -32.72 24.48 -24.81
C PRO A 8 -31.58 24.05 -23.88
N THR A 9 -30.37 24.45 -24.25
CA THR A 9 -29.13 24.18 -23.54
C THR A 9 -29.14 24.81 -22.14
N PHE A 10 -28.35 24.26 -21.21
CA PHE A 10 -28.02 24.84 -19.91
C PHE A 10 -27.67 26.34 -20.02
N TYR A 11 -26.92 26.71 -21.06
CA TYR A 11 -26.57 28.10 -21.35
C TYR A 11 -27.81 28.96 -21.65
N ALA A 12 -28.73 28.46 -22.48
CA ALA A 12 -29.99 29.16 -22.77
C ALA A 12 -30.86 29.29 -21.50
N GLN A 13 -30.92 28.25 -20.67
CA GLN A 13 -31.64 28.28 -19.41
C GLN A 13 -31.04 29.28 -18.41
N GLN A 14 -29.71 29.40 -18.38
CA GLN A 14 -28.99 30.36 -17.54
C GLN A 14 -29.22 31.80 -18.02
N MET A 15 -29.17 32.06 -19.33
CA MET A 15 -29.44 33.37 -19.93
C MET A 15 -30.87 33.84 -19.67
N LEU A 16 -31.83 32.92 -19.65
CA LEU A 16 -33.23 33.19 -19.32
C LEU A 16 -33.51 33.26 -17.80
N GLY A 17 -32.49 33.08 -16.96
CA GLY A 17 -32.61 33.14 -15.50
C GLY A 17 -33.49 32.04 -14.89
N LEU A 18 -33.72 30.95 -15.61
CA LEU A 18 -34.70 29.92 -15.23
C LEU A 18 -34.32 29.21 -13.92
N HIS A 19 -33.04 28.98 -13.69
CA HIS A 19 -32.56 28.28 -12.50
C HIS A 19 -32.88 29.03 -11.21
N GLY A 20 -32.79 30.37 -11.23
CA GLY A 20 -33.18 31.22 -10.10
C GLY A 20 -34.70 31.31 -9.96
N ARG A 21 -35.42 31.49 -11.08
CA ARG A 21 -36.89 31.61 -11.09
C ARG A 21 -37.62 30.36 -10.59
N TYR A 22 -37.06 29.18 -10.81
CA TYR A 22 -37.62 27.90 -10.35
C TYR A 22 -37.00 27.39 -9.04
N GLY A 23 -36.06 28.12 -8.44
CA GLY A 23 -35.42 27.73 -7.18
C GLY A 23 -34.65 26.41 -7.27
N LEU A 24 -33.92 26.22 -8.38
CA LEU A 24 -33.12 25.01 -8.59
C LEU A 24 -31.90 25.01 -7.67
N THR A 25 -31.64 23.84 -7.07
CA THR A 25 -30.47 23.64 -6.20
C THR A 25 -29.18 23.61 -7.02
N ASP A 26 -28.03 23.83 -6.38
CA ASP A 26 -26.74 23.79 -7.08
C ASP A 26 -26.39 22.40 -7.60
N ASN A 27 -26.88 21.35 -6.93
CA ASN A 27 -26.82 19.97 -7.43
C ASN A 27 -27.61 19.82 -8.75
N ALA A 28 -28.81 20.38 -8.83
CA ALA A 28 -29.61 20.36 -10.06
C ALA A 28 -28.94 21.13 -11.21
N LYS A 29 -28.35 22.30 -10.92
CA LYS A 29 -27.58 23.06 -11.93
C LYS A 29 -26.37 22.27 -12.42
N THR A 30 -25.66 21.60 -11.51
CA THR A 30 -24.51 20.76 -11.85
C THR A 30 -24.91 19.60 -12.77
N LEU A 31 -26.05 18.95 -12.49
CA LEU A 31 -26.58 17.87 -13.33
C LEU A 31 -27.03 18.34 -14.71
N LEU A 32 -27.72 19.49 -14.79
CA LEU A 32 -28.15 20.06 -16.07
C LEU A 32 -26.94 20.49 -16.92
N ARG A 33 -25.87 20.99 -16.29
CA ARG A 33 -24.60 21.27 -16.98
C ARG A 33 -23.94 19.99 -17.50
N ALA A 34 -23.87 18.95 -16.67
CA ALA A 34 -23.33 17.66 -17.08
C ALA A 34 -24.13 17.03 -18.23
N TYR A 35 -25.46 17.20 -18.23
CA TYR A 35 -26.31 16.74 -19.34
C TYR A 35 -25.99 17.45 -20.66
N ASP A 36 -25.72 18.76 -20.63
CA ASP A 36 -25.24 19.51 -21.79
C ASP A 36 -23.85 19.03 -22.25
N ASP A 37 -22.92 18.83 -21.33
CA ASP A 37 -21.59 18.29 -21.64
C ASP A 37 -21.69 16.90 -22.30
N TRP A 38 -22.65 16.07 -21.88
CA TRP A 38 -22.93 14.78 -22.51
C TRP A 38 -23.49 14.95 -23.94
N LYS A 39 -24.43 15.87 -24.16
CA LYS A 39 -24.97 16.16 -25.51
C LYS A 39 -23.91 16.64 -26.49
N ILE A 40 -22.90 17.36 -26.00
CA ILE A 40 -21.78 17.87 -26.80
C ILE A 40 -20.64 16.82 -26.92
N GLY A 41 -20.75 15.68 -26.21
CA GLY A 41 -19.78 14.59 -26.27
C GLY A 41 -18.52 14.81 -25.43
N ARG A 42 -18.55 15.73 -24.46
CA ARG A 42 -17.43 15.97 -23.51
C ARG A 42 -17.35 14.91 -22.42
N ILE A 43 -18.49 14.39 -21.99
CA ILE A 43 -18.57 13.29 -21.02
C ILE A 43 -19.33 12.14 -21.66
N ASP A 44 -19.00 10.92 -21.24
CA ASP A 44 -19.68 9.73 -21.73
C ASP A 44 -21.00 9.47 -20.97
N GLN A 45 -21.80 8.55 -21.49
CA GLN A 45 -23.08 8.19 -20.91
C GLN A 45 -22.94 7.60 -19.50
N ASP A 46 -21.85 6.86 -19.26
CA ASP A 46 -21.62 6.13 -18.01
C ASP A 46 -21.17 7.06 -16.88
N GLU A 47 -20.40 8.09 -17.20
CA GLU A 47 -19.96 9.17 -16.32
C GLU A 47 -21.16 9.97 -15.84
N LEU A 48 -22.03 10.42 -16.76
CA LEU A 48 -23.27 11.11 -16.39
C LEU A 48 -24.17 10.23 -15.50
N GLY A 49 -24.35 8.95 -15.86
CA GLY A 49 -25.10 8.01 -15.03
C GLY A 49 -24.46 7.77 -13.65
N ARG A 50 -23.12 7.77 -13.56
CA ARG A 50 -22.38 7.54 -12.31
C ARG A 50 -22.56 8.70 -11.33
N ILE A 51 -22.61 9.95 -11.80
CA ILE A 51 -22.84 11.13 -10.95
C ILE A 51 -24.15 10.98 -10.15
N VAL A 52 -25.19 10.40 -10.78
CA VAL A 52 -26.49 10.19 -10.15
C VAL A 52 -26.50 8.91 -9.29
N ARG A 53 -25.95 7.79 -9.79
CA ARG A 53 -25.93 6.51 -9.06
C ARG A 53 -25.16 6.58 -7.75
N MET A 54 -24.03 7.30 -7.73
CA MET A 54 -23.12 7.35 -6.58
C MET A 54 -23.52 8.39 -5.53
N SER A 55 -24.53 9.24 -5.79
CA SER A 55 -24.93 10.31 -4.89
C SER A 55 -26.45 10.37 -4.72
N THR A 56 -26.92 9.99 -3.53
CA THR A 56 -28.33 10.11 -3.13
C THR A 56 -28.83 11.55 -3.22
N ASN A 57 -27.96 12.53 -2.93
CA ASN A 57 -28.26 13.96 -3.02
C ASN A 57 -28.50 14.41 -4.47
N MET A 58 -27.77 13.85 -5.44
CA MET A 58 -27.96 14.15 -6.86
C MET A 58 -29.29 13.58 -7.37
N ARG A 59 -29.62 12.34 -6.98
CA ARG A 59 -30.91 11.72 -7.34
C ARG A 59 -32.09 12.50 -6.73
N ALA A 60 -31.99 12.92 -5.46
CA ALA A 60 -33.00 13.74 -4.81
C ALA A 60 -33.18 15.12 -5.49
N ALA A 61 -32.09 15.75 -5.93
CA ALA A 61 -32.14 17.02 -6.64
C ALA A 61 -32.91 16.94 -7.97
N ILE A 62 -32.86 15.80 -8.66
CA ILE A 62 -33.65 15.58 -9.88
C ILE A 62 -35.14 15.53 -9.55
N THR A 63 -35.54 14.72 -8.56
CA THR A 63 -36.95 14.58 -8.17
C THR A 63 -37.54 15.90 -7.64
N ASP A 64 -36.76 16.64 -6.86
CA ASP A 64 -37.10 17.99 -6.38
C ASP A 64 -37.29 18.97 -7.55
N THR A 65 -36.38 18.94 -8.54
CA THR A 65 -36.46 19.79 -9.73
C THR A 65 -37.71 19.50 -10.57
N ILE A 66 -38.04 18.21 -10.78
CA ILE A 66 -39.26 17.81 -11.50
C ILE A 66 -40.51 18.33 -10.76
N THR A 67 -40.53 18.20 -9.44
CA THR A 67 -41.68 18.63 -8.61
C THR A 67 -41.84 20.15 -8.64
N LYS A 68 -40.73 20.91 -8.55
CA LYS A 68 -40.73 22.38 -8.67
C LYS A 68 -41.20 22.84 -10.04
N CYS A 69 -40.72 22.22 -11.12
CA CYS A 69 -41.15 22.53 -12.48
C CYS A 69 -42.64 22.22 -12.68
N ALA A 70 -43.14 21.09 -12.16
CA ALA A 70 -44.55 20.73 -12.21
C ALA A 70 -45.45 21.72 -11.44
N ALA A 71 -44.99 22.21 -10.28
CA ALA A 71 -45.69 23.24 -9.51
C ALA A 71 -45.70 24.61 -10.25
N ALA A 72 -44.58 24.97 -10.89
CA ALA A 72 -44.47 26.17 -11.71
C ALA A 72 -45.40 26.13 -12.93
N MET A 73 -45.57 24.96 -13.58
CA MET A 73 -46.50 24.79 -14.71
C MET A 73 -47.96 25.08 -14.32
N ARG A 74 -48.37 24.71 -13.11
CA ARG A 74 -49.74 24.98 -12.62
C ARG A 74 -49.99 26.46 -12.32
N SER A 75 -48.96 27.18 -11.89
CA SER A 75 -49.06 28.59 -11.50
C SER A 75 -48.74 29.57 -12.63
N ARG A 76 -47.98 29.16 -13.65
CA ARG A 76 -47.51 30.04 -14.74
C ARG A 76 -47.60 29.33 -16.10
N PRO A 77 -48.77 29.34 -16.76
CA PRO A 77 -48.98 28.61 -18.01
C PRO A 77 -48.12 29.12 -19.19
N ALA A 78 -47.66 30.37 -19.16
CA ALA A 78 -46.76 30.93 -20.17
C ALA A 78 -45.35 30.28 -20.16
N GLU A 79 -44.97 29.62 -19.07
CA GLU A 79 -43.64 29.02 -18.88
C GLU A 79 -43.63 27.50 -19.04
N ILE A 80 -44.76 26.90 -19.44
CA ILE A 80 -44.93 25.45 -19.57
C ILE A 80 -43.82 24.83 -20.42
N LYS A 81 -43.47 25.48 -21.54
CA LYS A 81 -42.43 24.98 -22.45
C LYS A 81 -41.08 24.81 -21.74
N ASN A 82 -40.63 25.82 -21.00
CA ASN A 82 -39.36 25.80 -20.29
C ASN A 82 -39.33 24.74 -19.18
N CYS A 83 -40.43 24.58 -18.45
CA CYS A 83 -40.56 23.53 -17.44
C CYS A 83 -40.51 22.13 -18.04
N VAL A 84 -41.19 21.92 -19.18
CA VAL A 84 -41.16 20.64 -19.91
C VAL A 84 -39.74 20.32 -20.37
N ASP A 85 -38.98 21.29 -20.88
CA ASP A 85 -37.61 21.09 -21.33
C ASP A 85 -36.68 20.66 -20.17
N ILE A 86 -36.81 21.28 -18.99
CA ILE A 86 -36.04 20.91 -17.79
C ILE A 86 -36.46 19.53 -17.29
N ILE A 87 -37.76 19.23 -17.24
CA ILE A 87 -38.26 17.91 -16.84
C ILE A 87 -37.76 16.83 -17.80
N GLN A 88 -37.73 17.10 -19.10
CA GLN A 88 -37.21 16.17 -20.10
C GLN A 88 -35.72 15.90 -19.87
N ALA A 89 -34.90 16.94 -19.66
CA ALA A 89 -33.49 16.78 -19.32
C ALA A 89 -33.30 15.93 -18.05
N CYS A 90 -34.05 16.23 -16.99
CA CYS A 90 -34.04 15.45 -15.75
C CYS A 90 -34.44 13.97 -15.95
N THR A 91 -35.43 13.72 -16.79
CA THR A 91 -35.93 12.36 -17.08
C THR A 91 -34.93 11.59 -17.92
N ASP A 92 -34.28 12.22 -18.90
CA ASP A 92 -33.21 11.61 -19.69
C ASP A 92 -32.01 11.25 -18.79
N ILE A 93 -31.60 12.15 -17.89
CA ILE A 93 -30.54 11.87 -16.91
C ILE A 93 -30.88 10.64 -16.06
N LEU A 94 -32.12 10.54 -15.55
CA LEU A 94 -32.57 9.36 -14.81
C LEU A 94 -32.56 8.09 -15.68
N GLY A 95 -33.03 8.20 -16.92
CA GLY A 95 -33.00 7.09 -17.88
C GLY A 95 -31.59 6.59 -18.18
N LEU A 96 -30.58 7.45 -18.13
CA LEU A 96 -29.17 7.05 -18.25
C LEU A 96 -28.60 6.46 -16.94
N ALA A 97 -29.02 6.99 -15.79
CA ALA A 97 -28.59 6.52 -14.48
C ALA A 97 -29.14 5.12 -14.15
N ASP A 98 -30.39 4.84 -14.53
CA ASP A 98 -31.07 3.57 -14.27
C ASP A 98 -30.65 2.46 -15.24
N ARG A 99 -29.89 2.76 -16.30
CA ARG A 99 -29.22 1.72 -17.09
C ARG A 99 -28.15 1.03 -16.25
N PRO A 100 -28.07 -0.32 -16.28
CA PRO A 100 -26.97 -1.01 -15.64
C PRO A 100 -25.65 -0.48 -16.25
N PRO A 101 -24.64 -0.17 -15.42
CA PRO A 101 -23.36 0.29 -15.95
C PRO A 101 -22.81 -0.76 -16.91
N SER A 102 -22.12 -0.30 -17.96
CA SER A 102 -21.30 -1.18 -18.77
C SER A 102 -20.45 -2.05 -17.84
N VAL A 103 -20.52 -3.38 -18.01
CA VAL A 103 -19.71 -4.35 -17.25
C VAL A 103 -18.22 -4.18 -17.58
N GLU A 104 -17.90 -3.43 -18.64
CA GLU A 104 -16.55 -2.96 -18.92
C GLU A 104 -16.18 -1.83 -17.95
N GLY A 105 -15.87 -2.20 -16.71
CA GLY A 105 -15.21 -1.32 -15.78
C GLY A 105 -13.88 -0.81 -16.35
N PHE A 106 -13.36 0.27 -15.76
CA PHE A 106 -12.08 0.84 -16.17
C PHE A 106 -11.00 -0.25 -16.27
N PRO A 107 -10.38 -0.47 -17.45
CA PRO A 107 -9.51 -1.61 -17.67
C PRO A 107 -8.11 -1.32 -17.09
N PHE A 108 -8.03 -1.13 -15.76
CA PHE A 108 -6.82 -0.75 -15.06
C PHE A 108 -5.65 -1.69 -15.40
N LEU A 109 -5.90 -2.99 -15.46
CA LEU A 109 -4.90 -4.01 -15.80
C LEU A 109 -4.45 -4.00 -17.28
N LYS A 110 -5.11 -3.25 -18.16
CA LYS A 110 -4.64 -3.00 -19.54
C LYS A 110 -3.73 -1.77 -19.64
N LEU A 111 -3.68 -0.93 -18.62
CA LEU A 111 -2.74 0.19 -18.59
C LEU A 111 -1.30 -0.32 -18.52
N PRO A 112 -0.32 0.43 -19.08
CA PRO A 112 1.09 0.16 -18.89
C PRO A 112 1.46 0.09 -17.40
N ALA A 113 2.42 -0.77 -17.06
CA ALA A 113 2.84 -1.00 -15.68
C ALA A 113 3.32 0.30 -14.99
N GLU A 114 3.96 1.19 -15.75
CA GLU A 114 4.42 2.50 -15.32
C GLU A 114 3.27 3.35 -14.78
N VAL A 115 2.15 3.41 -15.52
CA VAL A 115 0.97 4.18 -15.12
C VAL A 115 0.33 3.57 -13.88
N ARG A 116 0.25 2.23 -13.81
CA ARG A 116 -0.28 1.54 -12.63
C ARG A 116 0.57 1.79 -11.38
N ARG A 117 1.91 1.78 -11.51
CA ARG A 117 2.84 2.13 -10.42
C ARG A 117 2.61 3.55 -9.90
N ASN A 118 2.41 4.52 -10.79
CA ASN A 118 2.11 5.90 -10.39
C ASN A 118 0.79 5.98 -9.60
N VAL A 119 -0.23 5.19 -9.99
CA VAL A 119 -1.48 5.10 -9.24
C VAL A 119 -1.25 4.48 -7.86
N TYR A 120 -0.46 3.40 -7.77
CA TYR A 120 -0.12 2.81 -6.47
C TYR A 120 0.62 3.81 -5.58
N GLU A 121 1.61 4.51 -6.13
CA GLU A 121 2.32 5.56 -5.38
C GLU A 121 1.36 6.63 -4.89
N HIS A 122 0.43 7.10 -5.72
CA HIS A 122 -0.57 8.08 -5.31
C HIS A 122 -1.43 7.60 -4.13
N LEU A 123 -1.80 6.32 -4.13
CA LEU A 123 -2.59 5.71 -3.05
C LEU A 123 -1.76 5.52 -1.78
N THR A 124 -0.45 5.28 -1.91
CA THR A 124 0.46 5.04 -0.78
C THR A 124 1.21 6.29 -0.29
N LEU A 125 1.08 7.45 -0.97
CA LEU A 125 1.70 8.74 -0.63
C LEU A 125 1.51 9.18 0.84
N LYS A 126 0.44 8.70 1.50
CA LYS A 126 0.14 9.00 2.90
C LYS A 126 1.02 8.24 3.91
N SER A 127 1.85 7.30 3.46
CA SER A 127 2.70 6.42 4.28
C SER A 127 4.18 6.82 4.10
N THR A 128 4.66 7.81 4.84
CA THR A 128 5.86 8.58 4.46
C THR A 128 7.20 8.08 5.01
N SER A 129 7.33 6.89 5.61
CA SER A 129 8.65 6.50 6.18
C SER A 129 8.97 5.03 6.36
N GLY A 130 8.01 4.13 6.23
CA GLY A 130 8.23 2.70 6.38
C GLY A 130 6.98 1.99 6.86
N ILE A 131 6.92 0.69 6.59
CA ILE A 131 5.78 -0.16 6.93
C ILE A 131 6.13 -0.95 8.17
N VAL A 132 5.37 -0.77 9.23
CA VAL A 132 5.54 -1.54 10.46
C VAL A 132 4.66 -2.79 10.39
N ALA A 133 5.26 -3.96 10.58
CA ALA A 133 4.52 -5.22 10.61
C ALA A 133 3.74 -5.39 11.93
N THR A 134 2.60 -4.72 12.07
CA THR A 134 1.71 -4.82 13.24
C THR A 134 0.39 -5.53 12.93
N PRO A 135 -0.20 -6.28 13.88
CA PRO A 135 0.38 -6.64 15.18
C PRO A 135 1.50 -7.67 15.02
N LYS A 136 2.36 -7.76 16.05
CA LYS A 136 3.36 -8.83 16.18
C LYS A 136 2.64 -10.19 16.23
N LYS A 137 3.03 -11.12 15.37
CA LYS A 137 2.37 -12.46 15.29
C LYS A 137 3.25 -13.59 15.84
N SER A 138 4.55 -13.36 15.97
CA SER A 138 5.44 -14.32 16.62
C SER A 138 5.09 -14.51 18.10
N ARG A 139 5.12 -15.75 18.60
CA ARG A 139 4.86 -16.10 20.02
C ARG A 139 6.06 -15.85 20.95
N CYS A 140 6.94 -14.90 20.62
CA CYS A 140 8.13 -14.63 21.44
C CYS A 140 7.88 -13.53 22.49
N SER A 141 8.67 -13.56 23.57
CA SER A 141 8.59 -12.62 24.70
C SER A 141 9.24 -11.25 24.43
N CYS A 142 9.71 -10.97 23.21
CA CYS A 142 10.26 -9.65 22.88
C CYS A 142 9.20 -8.54 23.02
N ALA A 143 9.63 -7.31 23.28
CA ALA A 143 8.71 -6.17 23.37
C ALA A 143 7.91 -5.97 22.07
N ALA A 144 6.70 -5.43 22.20
CA ALA A 144 5.88 -5.03 21.05
C ALA A 144 6.35 -3.69 20.48
N TYR A 145 5.97 -3.40 19.22
CA TYR A 145 6.23 -2.10 18.62
C TYR A 145 5.55 -1.00 19.45
N THR A 146 6.30 0.05 19.79
CA THR A 146 5.71 1.26 20.38
C THR A 146 5.97 2.43 19.43
N PRO A 147 4.95 3.01 18.79
CA PRO A 147 5.14 4.11 17.85
C PRO A 147 5.79 5.33 18.54
N PRO A 148 6.66 6.08 17.84
CA PRO A 148 7.13 7.37 18.34
C PRO A 148 5.97 8.34 18.53
N ALA A 149 5.93 9.06 19.65
CA ALA A 149 4.80 9.94 20.03
C ALA A 149 4.43 11.02 18.99
N PHE A 150 5.37 11.40 18.13
CA PHE A 150 5.19 12.47 17.14
C PHE A 150 4.87 11.95 15.73
N TRP A 151 4.91 10.63 15.50
CA TRP A 151 4.79 10.03 14.18
C TRP A 151 3.59 9.07 14.16
N PRO A 152 2.40 9.52 13.73
CA PRO A 152 1.24 8.65 13.63
C PRO A 152 1.51 7.55 12.60
N VAL A 153 1.60 6.30 13.05
CA VAL A 153 1.62 5.15 12.14
C VAL A 153 0.22 5.03 11.56
N ARG A 154 0.11 5.36 10.27
CA ARG A 154 -1.14 5.18 9.53
C ARG A 154 -1.21 3.76 9.00
N PRO A 155 -2.36 3.07 9.14
CA PRO A 155 -2.53 1.78 8.50
C PRO A 155 -2.41 1.98 6.98
N LEU A 156 -1.65 1.10 6.34
CA LEU A 156 -1.62 1.04 4.89
C LEU A 156 -2.97 0.48 4.41
N ASP A 157 -3.59 1.17 3.45
CA ASP A 157 -4.81 0.67 2.84
C ASP A 157 -4.49 -0.54 1.96
N MET A 158 -5.03 -1.70 2.35
CA MET A 158 -4.82 -2.98 1.67
C MET A 158 -6.01 -3.36 0.77
N ALA A 159 -6.97 -2.46 0.54
CA ALA A 159 -8.15 -2.75 -0.28
C ALA A 159 -7.79 -3.27 -1.69
N LEU A 160 -6.75 -2.70 -2.31
CA LEU A 160 -6.26 -3.17 -3.62
C LEU A 160 -5.74 -4.61 -3.58
N ALA A 161 -5.08 -4.99 -2.48
CA ALA A 161 -4.61 -6.36 -2.29
C ALA A 161 -5.74 -7.37 -2.07
N GLN A 162 -6.96 -6.90 -1.80
CA GLN A 162 -8.15 -7.73 -1.61
C GLN A 162 -9.03 -7.80 -2.86
N ALA A 163 -8.82 -6.91 -3.84
CA ALA A 163 -9.68 -6.78 -5.01
C ALA A 163 -9.54 -7.97 -6.00
N SER A 164 -8.32 -8.41 -6.28
CA SER A 164 -8.06 -9.61 -7.11
C SER A 164 -6.66 -10.17 -6.86
N SER A 165 -6.43 -11.44 -7.17
CA SER A 165 -5.10 -12.08 -7.04
C SER A 165 -4.04 -11.37 -7.88
N LYS A 166 -4.36 -11.01 -9.13
CA LYS A 166 -3.43 -10.31 -10.02
C LYS A 166 -3.05 -8.93 -9.50
N LEU A 167 -4.03 -8.14 -9.04
CA LEU A 167 -3.75 -6.84 -8.43
C LEU A 167 -2.99 -6.97 -7.11
N ARG A 168 -3.32 -7.99 -6.32
CA ARG A 168 -2.62 -8.26 -5.07
C ARG A 168 -1.14 -8.48 -5.29
N ASP A 169 -0.78 -9.38 -6.19
CA ASP A 169 0.62 -9.76 -6.38
C ASP A 169 1.41 -8.57 -6.96
N GLU A 170 0.82 -7.81 -7.89
CA GLU A 170 1.44 -6.59 -8.45
C GLU A 170 1.60 -5.47 -7.38
N PHE A 171 0.55 -5.19 -6.62
CA PHE A 171 0.54 -4.14 -5.60
C PHE A 171 1.44 -4.48 -4.41
N LEU A 172 1.39 -5.72 -3.92
CA LEU A 172 2.28 -6.18 -2.85
C LEU A 172 3.74 -6.19 -3.31
N GLY A 173 4.01 -6.60 -4.55
CA GLY A 173 5.35 -6.54 -5.13
C GLY A 173 5.89 -5.12 -5.17
N PHE A 174 5.06 -4.16 -5.59
CA PHE A 174 5.40 -2.73 -5.53
C PHE A 174 5.70 -2.29 -4.09
N ILE A 175 4.85 -2.63 -3.13
CA ILE A 175 5.03 -2.25 -1.72
C ILE A 175 6.33 -2.82 -1.14
N TYR A 176 6.58 -4.12 -1.33
CA TYR A 176 7.73 -4.84 -0.78
C TYR A 176 9.07 -4.39 -1.40
N ALA A 177 9.02 -3.92 -2.65
CA ALA A 177 10.17 -3.35 -3.33
C ALA A 177 10.44 -1.88 -2.93
N ARG A 178 9.38 -1.10 -2.64
CA ARG A 178 9.47 0.36 -2.50
C ARG A 178 9.74 0.85 -1.08
N TYR A 179 9.16 0.19 -0.07
CA TYR A 179 9.12 0.69 1.31
C TYR A 179 9.95 -0.17 2.26
N PRO A 180 10.67 0.45 3.23
CA PRO A 180 11.37 -0.31 4.26
C PRO A 180 10.38 -0.97 5.22
N PHE A 181 10.56 -2.27 5.46
CA PHE A 181 9.75 -3.03 6.41
C PHE A 181 10.40 -3.03 7.79
N HIS A 182 9.68 -2.52 8.78
CA HIS A 182 10.12 -2.49 10.16
C HIS A 182 9.59 -3.68 10.96
N PHE A 183 10.52 -4.47 11.49
CA PHE A 183 10.27 -5.58 12.39
C PHE A 183 10.79 -5.27 13.80
N THR A 184 9.94 -5.53 14.78
CA THR A 184 10.19 -5.24 16.21
C THR A 184 11.20 -6.16 16.86
N CYS A 185 11.43 -7.34 16.27
CA CYS A 185 12.38 -8.33 16.73
C CYS A 185 12.68 -9.30 15.58
N THR A 186 13.78 -10.05 15.70
CA THR A 186 14.17 -11.05 14.70
C THR A 186 13.19 -12.22 14.63
N CYS A 187 12.49 -12.55 15.73
CA CYS A 187 11.46 -13.59 15.73
C CYS A 187 10.25 -13.23 14.84
N ASP A 188 9.81 -11.97 14.84
CA ASP A 188 8.70 -11.54 13.99
C ASP A 188 9.13 -11.47 12.52
N LEU A 189 10.37 -11.01 12.25
CA LEU A 189 10.99 -11.12 10.93
C LEU A 189 10.96 -12.58 10.43
N LEU A 190 11.48 -13.52 11.21
CA LEU A 190 11.53 -14.94 10.85
C LEU A 190 10.13 -15.51 10.59
N TYR A 191 9.18 -15.23 11.48
CA TYR A 191 7.80 -15.70 11.33
C TYR A 191 7.20 -15.23 10.00
N ARG A 192 7.38 -13.95 9.66
CA ARG A 192 6.82 -13.34 8.45
C ARG A 192 7.48 -13.84 7.18
N LEU A 193 8.81 -13.98 7.18
CA LEU A 193 9.56 -14.52 6.04
C LEU A 193 9.26 -16.01 5.79
N LYS A 194 8.99 -16.80 6.84
CA LYS A 194 8.58 -18.21 6.69
C LYS A 194 7.14 -18.35 6.23
N ALA A 195 6.23 -17.51 6.73
CA ALA A 195 4.82 -17.59 6.40
C ALA A 195 4.47 -17.02 5.02
N ASN A 196 5.32 -16.15 4.46
CA ASN A 196 5.06 -15.47 3.20
C ASN A 196 6.28 -15.54 2.27
N GLU A 197 6.25 -16.53 1.37
CA GLU A 197 7.29 -16.69 0.35
C GLU A 197 7.37 -15.51 -0.62
N PHE A 198 6.23 -14.94 -1.01
CA PHE A 198 6.21 -13.80 -1.92
C PHE A 198 6.92 -12.57 -1.31
N LEU A 199 6.72 -12.33 -0.01
CA LEU A 199 7.49 -11.33 0.75
C LEU A 199 8.99 -11.64 0.68
N ARG A 200 9.40 -12.87 0.99
CA ARG A 200 10.83 -13.28 0.96
C ARG A 200 11.48 -13.03 -0.41
N MET A 201 10.75 -13.22 -1.50
CA MET A 201 11.27 -13.07 -2.87
C MET A 201 11.35 -11.61 -3.33
N THR A 202 10.54 -10.71 -2.79
CA THR A 202 10.40 -9.33 -3.30
C THR A 202 10.88 -8.26 -2.33
N LEU A 203 11.13 -8.63 -1.06
CA LEU A 203 11.54 -7.71 -0.01
C LEU A 203 12.88 -7.05 -0.33
N ASN A 204 12.87 -5.72 -0.40
CA ASN A 204 14.04 -4.94 -0.80
C ASN A 204 14.76 -4.27 0.38
N SER A 205 14.01 -3.75 1.35
CA SER A 205 14.55 -2.95 2.45
C SER A 205 13.97 -3.39 3.79
N VAL A 206 14.85 -3.67 4.76
CA VAL A 206 14.49 -4.21 6.07
C VAL A 206 15.11 -3.39 7.19
N ARG A 207 14.28 -3.04 8.18
CA ARG A 207 14.71 -2.47 9.45
C ARG A 207 14.30 -3.39 10.59
N VAL A 208 15.26 -4.02 11.27
CA VAL A 208 14.96 -5.00 12.33
C VAL A 208 15.69 -4.68 13.62
N HIS A 209 14.98 -4.75 14.74
CA HIS A 209 15.62 -4.78 16.05
C HIS A 209 16.22 -6.15 16.31
N TRP A 210 17.55 -6.19 16.41
CA TRP A 210 18.30 -7.40 16.69
C TRP A 210 18.10 -7.80 18.15
N THR A 211 17.07 -8.61 18.38
CA THR A 211 16.69 -9.15 19.68
C THR A 211 15.80 -10.38 19.49
N GLY A 212 15.95 -11.36 20.38
CA GLY A 212 15.09 -12.54 20.44
C GLY A 212 15.84 -13.86 20.29
N PRO A 213 15.19 -14.97 20.70
CA PRO A 213 15.80 -16.30 20.73
C PRO A 213 16.01 -16.96 19.36
N GLU A 214 15.55 -16.34 18.26
CA GLU A 214 15.64 -16.93 16.91
C GLU A 214 16.38 -16.01 15.94
N SER A 215 17.33 -15.22 16.45
CA SER A 215 18.07 -14.22 15.65
C SER A 215 18.96 -14.87 14.58
N ASP A 216 19.63 -15.96 14.92
CA ASP A 216 20.38 -16.83 14.02
C ASP A 216 19.53 -17.29 12.82
N LYS A 217 18.40 -17.92 13.11
CA LYS A 217 17.48 -18.44 12.09
C LYS A 217 16.90 -17.32 11.23
N ALA A 218 16.59 -16.17 11.83
CA ALA A 218 16.06 -15.01 11.12
C ALA A 218 17.06 -14.51 10.07
N PHE A 219 18.33 -14.34 10.45
CA PHE A 219 19.36 -13.86 9.54
C PHE A 219 19.73 -14.89 8.46
N LEU A 220 19.69 -16.19 8.75
CA LEU A 220 19.83 -17.23 7.72
C LEU A 220 18.75 -17.16 6.65
N VAL A 221 17.50 -16.92 7.04
CA VAL A 221 16.40 -16.74 6.08
C VAL A 221 16.52 -15.41 5.34
N LEU A 222 16.97 -14.36 6.03
CA LEU A 222 17.19 -13.05 5.43
C LEU A 222 18.31 -13.07 4.36
N ALA A 223 19.38 -13.83 4.59
CA ALA A 223 20.46 -14.05 3.62
C ALA A 223 19.95 -14.68 2.31
N LYS A 224 18.85 -15.43 2.36
CA LYS A 224 18.20 -16.07 1.21
C LYS A 224 17.20 -15.17 0.48
N CYS A 225 17.09 -13.88 0.85
CA CYS A 225 16.19 -12.94 0.18
C CYS A 225 16.87 -12.35 -1.08
N PRO A 226 16.42 -12.73 -2.30
CA PRO A 226 17.15 -12.41 -3.53
C PRO A 226 17.15 -10.91 -3.85
N MET A 227 16.11 -10.18 -3.49
CA MET A 227 15.96 -8.74 -3.82
C MET A 227 16.38 -7.79 -2.71
N LEU A 228 16.91 -8.30 -1.59
CA LEU A 228 17.32 -7.49 -0.45
C LEU A 228 18.54 -6.63 -0.81
N LYS A 229 18.37 -5.31 -0.73
CA LYS A 229 19.39 -4.29 -1.01
C LYS A 229 19.74 -3.45 0.20
N GLU A 230 18.80 -3.26 1.13
CA GLU A 230 19.00 -2.38 2.28
C GLU A 230 18.72 -3.11 3.60
N LEU A 231 19.62 -2.93 4.56
CA LEU A 231 19.46 -3.47 5.91
C LEU A 231 19.81 -2.43 6.98
N ASP A 232 18.84 -2.12 7.84
CA ASP A 232 19.00 -1.32 9.04
C ASP A 232 18.89 -2.21 10.29
N VAL A 233 20.02 -2.44 10.95
CA VAL A 233 20.08 -3.24 12.18
C VAL A 233 19.99 -2.30 13.38
N ILE A 234 18.89 -2.41 14.12
CA ILE A 234 18.72 -1.67 15.37
C ILE A 234 19.34 -2.49 16.51
N ILE A 235 20.25 -1.88 17.27
CA ILE A 235 20.95 -2.51 18.41
C ILE A 235 20.54 -1.88 19.75
N SER A 236 20.51 -2.70 20.79
CA SER A 236 20.20 -2.28 22.17
C SER A 236 20.88 -3.20 23.19
N LYS A 237 20.69 -2.95 24.50
CA LYS A 237 21.13 -3.90 25.54
C LYS A 237 20.49 -5.29 25.39
N SER A 238 19.30 -5.39 24.80
CA SER A 238 18.64 -6.68 24.60
C SER A 238 19.25 -7.50 23.47
N THR A 239 20.10 -6.92 22.62
CA THR A 239 20.80 -7.63 21.55
C THR A 239 21.68 -8.77 22.08
N THR A 240 22.31 -8.59 23.25
CA THR A 240 23.10 -9.65 23.90
C THR A 240 22.34 -10.36 25.02
N SER A 241 21.00 -10.28 25.03
CA SER A 241 20.18 -11.06 25.98
C SER A 241 20.21 -12.56 25.65
N LYS A 242 20.49 -12.89 24.39
CA LYS A 242 20.71 -14.24 23.88
C LYS A 242 22.08 -14.26 23.23
N LEU A 243 22.91 -15.22 23.63
CA LEU A 243 24.30 -15.33 23.21
C LEU A 243 24.44 -16.41 22.15
N SER A 244 25.55 -16.36 21.41
CA SER A 244 25.95 -17.45 20.53
C SER A 244 26.13 -18.75 21.32
N LYS A 245 26.07 -19.89 20.62
CA LYS A 245 26.28 -21.21 21.23
C LYS A 245 27.65 -21.28 21.91
N ARG A 246 28.69 -20.85 21.19
CA ARG A 246 30.07 -20.76 21.69
C ARG A 246 30.15 -20.00 23.00
N GLU A 247 29.60 -18.78 23.07
CA GLU A 247 29.68 -17.98 24.29
C GLU A 247 28.88 -18.59 25.44
N THR A 248 27.71 -19.19 25.13
CA THR A 248 26.88 -19.87 26.14
C THR A 248 27.61 -21.05 26.78
N GLU A 249 28.38 -21.81 25.99
CA GLU A 249 29.16 -22.96 26.44
C GLU A 249 30.41 -22.56 27.23
N LEU A 250 31.08 -21.48 26.81
CA LEU A 250 32.32 -21.02 27.43
C LEU A 250 32.07 -20.28 28.75
N ARG A 251 30.99 -19.50 28.85
CA ARG A 251 30.74 -18.59 29.97
C ARG A 251 30.78 -19.22 31.37
N PRO A 252 30.31 -20.46 31.62
CA PRO A 252 30.45 -21.10 32.93
C PRO A 252 31.90 -21.32 33.38
N TRP A 253 32.84 -21.42 32.44
CA TRP A 253 34.26 -21.71 32.72
C TRP A 253 35.08 -20.44 33.01
N PHE A 254 34.55 -19.26 32.66
CA PHE A 254 35.23 -17.97 32.89
C PHE A 254 34.55 -17.22 34.04
N THR A 255 35.25 -17.13 35.18
CA THR A 255 34.74 -16.57 36.44
C THR A 255 34.46 -15.05 36.41
N ALA A 256 35.04 -14.32 35.46
CA ALA A 256 34.80 -12.89 35.28
C ALA A 256 33.52 -12.66 34.45
N GLN A 257 32.41 -12.35 35.12
CA GLN A 257 31.14 -11.92 34.50
C GLN A 257 31.26 -10.53 33.87
N LYS A 258 32.03 -10.42 32.77
CA LYS A 258 32.03 -9.21 31.95
C LYS A 258 30.70 -9.11 31.19
N PRO A 259 30.22 -7.88 30.89
CA PRO A 259 29.08 -7.73 30.01
C PRO A 259 29.39 -8.38 28.66
N ALA A 260 28.45 -9.17 28.14
CA ALA A 260 28.61 -9.84 26.86
C ALA A 260 28.86 -8.81 25.75
N ARG A 261 29.88 -9.09 24.92
CA ARG A 261 30.22 -8.25 23.77
C ARG A 261 29.15 -8.42 22.71
N ILE A 262 28.97 -7.40 21.88
CA ILE A 262 27.99 -7.44 20.79
C ILE A 262 28.32 -8.53 19.75
N THR A 263 29.60 -8.87 19.60
CA THR A 263 30.08 -9.97 18.73
C THR A 263 29.64 -11.34 19.19
N ASP A 264 29.29 -11.50 20.46
CA ASP A 264 28.83 -12.77 21.03
C ASP A 264 27.30 -12.87 21.09
N ALA A 265 26.58 -11.90 20.50
CA ALA A 265 25.14 -11.96 20.37
C ALA A 265 24.70 -13.08 19.42
N LEU A 266 23.58 -13.73 19.74
CA LEU A 266 22.99 -14.75 18.87
C LEU A 266 22.64 -14.17 17.51
N GLY A 267 23.07 -14.80 16.42
CA GLY A 267 22.84 -14.32 15.06
C GLY A 267 23.97 -13.51 14.46
N MET A 268 25.07 -13.24 15.19
CA MET A 268 26.18 -12.46 14.66
C MET A 268 26.81 -13.13 13.43
N ASP A 269 27.11 -14.42 13.53
CA ASP A 269 27.76 -15.18 12.45
C ASP A 269 26.84 -15.26 11.22
N GLU A 270 25.54 -15.52 11.44
CA GLU A 270 24.53 -15.59 10.39
C GLU A 270 24.27 -14.23 9.72
N LEU A 271 24.31 -13.14 10.49
CA LEU A 271 24.23 -11.78 9.95
C LEU A 271 25.40 -11.48 9.02
N LEU A 272 26.59 -11.96 9.37
CA LEU A 272 27.79 -11.84 8.54
C LEU A 272 27.78 -12.74 7.31
N LEU A 273 26.79 -13.62 7.11
CA LEU A 273 26.62 -14.36 5.85
C LEU A 273 25.84 -13.56 4.79
N ILE A 274 25.15 -12.49 5.18
CA ILE A 274 24.42 -11.65 4.23
C ILE A 274 25.39 -10.90 3.32
N ARG A 275 25.11 -10.89 2.01
CA ARG A 275 25.96 -10.30 0.96
C ARG A 275 25.11 -9.59 -0.10
N GLY A 276 25.75 -8.70 -0.86
CA GLY A 276 25.16 -7.96 -1.97
C GLY A 276 24.23 -6.82 -1.58
N LEU A 277 24.39 -6.24 -0.37
CA LEU A 277 23.63 -5.07 0.05
C LEU A 277 24.22 -3.78 -0.52
N GLU A 278 23.37 -2.85 -0.94
CA GLU A 278 23.74 -1.50 -1.36
C GLU A 278 23.89 -0.57 -0.15
N THR A 279 22.94 -0.65 0.79
CA THR A 279 22.87 0.21 1.98
C THR A 279 22.84 -0.61 3.26
N VAL A 280 23.73 -0.30 4.20
CA VAL A 280 23.78 -0.96 5.51
C VAL A 280 23.92 0.09 6.61
N THR A 281 22.93 0.14 7.50
CA THR A 281 22.93 1.08 8.63
C THR A 281 22.81 0.35 9.95
N VAL A 282 23.44 0.92 10.98
CA VAL A 282 23.32 0.44 12.35
C VAL A 282 22.86 1.59 13.22
N THR A 283 21.69 1.41 13.83
CA THR A 283 21.02 2.43 14.61
C THR A 283 20.79 1.96 16.04
N HIS A 284 20.74 2.89 16.98
CA HIS A 284 20.33 2.56 18.34
C HIS A 284 18.82 2.54 18.46
N LEU A 285 18.31 1.65 19.31
CA LEU A 285 16.94 1.72 19.76
C LEU A 285 16.66 3.08 20.41
N LEU A 286 15.47 3.62 20.19
CA LEU A 286 15.06 4.86 20.84
C LEU A 286 15.07 4.67 22.36
N ALA A 287 15.62 5.63 23.10
CA ALA A 287 15.83 5.50 24.55
C ALA A 287 14.54 5.18 25.33
N ARG A 288 13.38 5.58 24.81
CA ARG A 288 12.07 5.27 25.38
C ARG A 288 11.62 3.81 25.18
N GLN A 289 12.12 3.15 24.15
CA GLN A 289 11.77 1.76 23.81
C GLN A 289 12.73 0.75 24.48
N GLY A 290 13.90 1.20 24.93
CA GLY A 290 14.82 0.37 25.70
C GLY A 290 16.19 1.01 25.89
N ALA A 291 17.02 0.32 26.67
CA ALA A 291 18.36 0.79 26.97
C ALA A 291 19.31 0.64 25.77
N ARG A 292 20.02 1.72 25.44
CA ARG A 292 21.04 1.76 24.39
C ARG A 292 22.32 1.05 24.81
N ARG A 293 23.09 0.60 23.83
CA ARG A 293 24.50 0.20 24.01
C ARG A 293 25.42 1.43 23.90
N SER A 294 26.73 1.23 23.98
CA SER A 294 27.71 2.28 23.72
C SER A 294 27.70 2.70 22.25
N ASP A 295 28.07 3.95 21.99
CA ASP A 295 28.26 4.45 20.62
C ASP A 295 29.46 3.78 19.93
N GLU A 296 30.45 3.31 20.69
CA GLU A 296 31.57 2.54 20.19
C GLU A 296 31.13 1.18 19.61
N ASP A 297 30.20 0.47 20.29
CA ASP A 297 29.59 -0.75 19.76
C ASP A 297 28.87 -0.45 18.43
N ARG A 298 28.13 0.67 18.36
CA ARG A 298 27.41 1.07 17.14
C ARG A 298 28.37 1.39 15.99
N ALA A 299 29.41 2.18 16.25
CA ALA A 299 30.39 2.57 15.24
C ALA A 299 31.16 1.35 14.72
N SER A 300 31.64 0.50 15.63
CA SER A 300 32.37 -0.72 15.29
C SER A 300 31.51 -1.70 14.50
N MET A 301 30.25 -1.89 14.91
CA MET A 301 29.30 -2.73 14.17
C MET A 301 28.97 -2.14 12.79
N SER A 302 28.78 -0.82 12.70
CA SER A 302 28.52 -0.15 11.43
C SER A 302 29.69 -0.33 10.46
N ALA A 303 30.93 -0.19 10.91
CA ALA A 303 32.13 -0.41 10.11
C ALA A 303 32.24 -1.86 9.65
N LEU A 304 32.07 -2.82 10.57
CA LEU A 304 32.13 -4.25 10.26
C LEU A 304 31.07 -4.67 9.24
N LEU A 305 29.81 -4.27 9.46
CA LEU A 305 28.72 -4.67 8.57
C LEU A 305 28.84 -3.99 7.20
N ASN A 306 29.26 -2.73 7.12
CA ASN A 306 29.52 -2.09 5.82
C ASN A 306 30.67 -2.77 5.06
N ALA A 307 31.71 -3.22 5.75
CA ALA A 307 32.84 -3.91 5.12
C ALA A 307 32.46 -5.32 4.61
N LYS A 308 31.56 -6.03 5.29
CA LYS A 308 31.22 -7.42 4.98
C LYS A 308 29.97 -7.59 4.13
N LEU A 309 28.87 -6.91 4.46
CA LEU A 309 27.57 -7.16 3.81
C LEU A 309 27.44 -6.56 2.41
N LYS A 310 28.31 -5.59 2.07
CA LYS A 310 28.39 -4.98 0.73
C LYS A 310 29.23 -5.76 -0.27
N LEU A 311 29.95 -6.80 0.18
CA LEU A 311 30.65 -7.71 -0.72
C LEU A 311 29.64 -8.39 -1.65
N PRO A 312 30.04 -8.73 -2.89
CA PRO A 312 29.16 -9.40 -3.84
C PRO A 312 28.63 -10.71 -3.25
N ARG A 313 27.45 -11.13 -3.71
CA ARG A 313 26.93 -12.45 -3.36
C ARG A 313 27.81 -13.51 -4.01
N GLU A 314 28.04 -14.60 -3.28
CA GLU A 314 28.68 -15.77 -3.83
C GLU A 314 27.77 -16.30 -4.95
N GLU A 315 28.23 -16.21 -6.20
CA GLU A 315 27.53 -16.80 -7.33
C GLU A 315 27.54 -18.31 -7.13
N GLY A 316 26.34 -18.90 -6.97
CA GLY A 316 26.21 -20.34 -6.83
C GLY A 316 26.80 -21.03 -8.05
N SER A 317 27.79 -21.89 -7.81
CA SER A 317 28.20 -22.95 -8.72
C SER A 317 26.95 -23.73 -9.15
N SER A 318 26.57 -23.59 -10.41
CA SER A 318 25.63 -24.49 -11.06
C SER A 318 26.32 -25.84 -11.24
N GLU A 319 26.32 -26.66 -10.20
CA GLU A 319 26.50 -28.10 -10.35
C GLU A 319 25.24 -28.65 -11.01
N SER A 320 25.32 -28.81 -12.33
CA SER A 320 24.46 -29.70 -13.08
C SER A 320 24.85 -31.14 -12.73
N ASP A 321 24.26 -31.69 -11.68
CA ASP A 321 24.20 -33.15 -11.50
C ASP A 321 23.21 -33.69 -12.54
N SER A 322 23.72 -33.92 -13.73
CA SER A 322 23.16 -34.89 -14.66
C SER A 322 23.69 -36.28 -14.26
N ASP A 323 23.14 -36.85 -13.19
CA ASP A 323 23.29 -38.28 -12.96
C ASP A 323 22.38 -39.02 -13.95
N LYS A 324 23.06 -39.58 -14.95
CA LYS A 324 22.56 -40.62 -15.84
C LYS A 324 22.48 -41.91 -15.02
N ASP A 325 21.28 -42.32 -14.66
CA ASP A 325 21.00 -43.72 -14.38
C ASP A 325 20.76 -44.43 -15.73
N ASP A 326 21.86 -44.71 -16.44
CA ASP A 326 21.90 -45.73 -17.48
C ASP A 326 22.02 -47.10 -16.78
N GLU A 327 20.93 -47.85 -16.83
CA GLU A 327 20.89 -49.25 -17.29
C GLU A 327 22.13 -50.12 -16.99
N MET A 328 22.02 -51.05 -16.04
CA MET A 328 22.79 -52.30 -16.10
C MET A 328 21.98 -53.48 -15.58
N ASP A 329 21.55 -54.30 -16.53
CA ASP A 329 21.14 -55.70 -16.37
C ASP A 329 22.22 -56.51 -15.62
N MET A 330 21.82 -57.21 -14.56
CA MET A 330 21.99 -58.68 -14.40
C MET A 330 21.30 -59.21 -13.15
#